data_AF-A0A661MMP8-F1
#
_entry.id   AF-A0A661MMP8-F1
#
_cell.length_a   1.000
_cell.length_b   1.000
_cell.length_c   1.000
_cell.angle_alpha   90.00
_cell.angle_beta   90.00
_cell.angle_gamma   90.00
#
_symmetry.space_group_name_H-M   'P 1'
#
loop_
_entity.id
_entity.type
_entity.pdbx_description
1 polymer ?
#
loop_
_entity_poly.entity_id
_entity_poly.type
_entity_poly.pdbx_seq_one_letter_code
_entity_poly.pdbx_strand_id
1 'polypeptide(L)'
;MYLEMQGTYILIIRVLTPKDLDVGKLGKIHFDKGLYAYVGSGMRGLEGRIKRHLRRKKKNHWHIDYLLAYSEIIDLIILETRQRCECEVASRLSAQFSSIKNFGSSDCRCSSHLFFLGKEKARLDKIVTRLWFEVPCLGPSQGLDDATDIRGILFDLDGTLTVPGALDFPAIKQEMGCPPHIPILEYISSRPVSEQDRLYSILERHEAEAAEKSTPNEGAEQFLGALRDRGYKLGIITRNRMPSVEKALSKFRGVKKEDFCAIITRESALPKPHPDGVQKAAKLMGITPRQLLVVGDYRFDIIAGKAAGARTALLRNSGLLEPELEPLADYKVNNLKELLGYL
;
A
#
# COMPACT_ATOMS: atom_id res chain seq x y z
N MET A 1 -4.97 16.33 19.52
CA MET A 1 -5.69 16.76 18.30
C MET A 1 -4.85 16.30 17.11
N TYR A 2 -5.30 15.30 16.34
CA TYR A 2 -4.53 14.81 15.19
C TYR A 2 -4.58 15.87 14.09
N LEU A 3 -3.42 16.40 13.67
CA LEU A 3 -3.34 17.20 12.45
C LEU A 3 -3.61 16.27 11.27
N GLU A 4 -4.75 16.45 10.60
CA GLU A 4 -5.04 15.71 9.38
C GLU A 4 -3.97 16.02 8.33
N MET A 5 -3.39 14.98 7.74
CA MET A 5 -2.42 15.13 6.67
C MET A 5 -3.04 15.91 5.49
N GLN A 6 -2.25 16.81 4.93
CA GLN A 6 -2.59 17.57 3.73
C GLN A 6 -1.47 17.39 2.71
N GLY A 7 -1.83 17.41 1.43
CA GLY A 7 -0.81 17.36 0.40
C GLY A 7 -1.32 16.97 -0.98
N THR A 8 -0.35 16.74 -1.85
CA THR A 8 -0.53 16.20 -3.20
C THR A 8 -0.17 14.72 -3.17
N TYR A 9 -0.85 13.90 -3.97
CA TYR A 9 -0.54 12.49 -4.14
C TYR A 9 -0.50 12.11 -5.63
N ILE A 10 0.27 11.08 -5.92
CA ILE A 10 0.34 10.46 -7.25
C ILE A 10 -0.05 8.99 -7.07
N LEU A 11 -1.15 8.57 -7.71
CA LEU A 11 -1.48 7.15 -7.82
C LEU A 11 -0.77 6.56 -9.03
N ILE A 12 -0.05 5.47 -8.83
CA ILE A 12 0.53 4.70 -9.93
C ILE A 12 -0.40 3.55 -10.24
N ILE A 13 -0.94 3.58 -11.44
CA ILE A 13 -2.04 2.72 -11.87
C ILE A 13 -1.57 1.85 -13.02
N ARG A 14 -1.82 0.55 -12.95
CA ARG A 14 -1.50 -0.41 -14.00
C ARG A 14 -2.78 -0.86 -14.71
N VAL A 15 -2.83 -0.60 -16.00
CA VAL A 15 -3.83 -1.14 -16.93
C VAL A 15 -3.25 -2.40 -17.56
N LEU A 16 -3.89 -3.55 -17.32
CA LEU A 16 -3.37 -4.85 -17.75
C LEU A 16 -3.74 -5.19 -19.20
N THR A 17 -4.93 -4.78 -19.64
CA THR A 17 -5.45 -5.00 -20.99
C THR A 17 -5.99 -3.69 -21.55
N PRO A 18 -5.72 -3.38 -22.84
CA PRO A 18 -6.29 -2.19 -23.47
C PRO A 18 -7.81 -2.21 -23.42
N LYS A 19 -8.44 -1.07 -23.16
CA LYS A 19 -9.89 -1.00 -22.99
C LYS A 19 -10.47 0.38 -23.25
N ASP A 20 -11.63 0.39 -23.91
CA ASP A 20 -12.49 1.56 -23.98
C ASP A 20 -13.40 1.64 -22.74
N LEU A 21 -13.44 2.80 -22.09
CA LEU A 21 -14.31 3.06 -20.94
C LEU A 21 -15.16 4.31 -21.18
N ASP A 22 -16.41 4.28 -20.71
CA ASP A 22 -17.25 5.47 -20.61
C ASP A 22 -16.94 6.20 -19.29
N VAL A 23 -16.35 7.40 -19.40
CA VAL A 23 -15.84 8.19 -18.27
C VAL A 23 -16.73 9.41 -18.02
N GLY A 24 -17.97 9.14 -17.62
CA GLY A 24 -18.93 10.17 -17.22
C GLY A 24 -19.09 11.26 -18.28
N LYS A 25 -18.84 12.53 -17.92
CA LYS A 25 -18.98 13.66 -18.86
C LYS A 25 -17.91 13.71 -19.96
N LEU A 26 -16.80 12.97 -19.83
CA LEU A 26 -15.78 12.89 -20.87
C LEU A 26 -16.15 11.92 -21.99
N GLY A 27 -17.18 11.09 -21.79
CA GLY A 27 -17.60 10.08 -22.75
C GLY A 27 -16.58 8.96 -22.88
N LYS A 28 -16.53 8.36 -24.07
CA LYS A 28 -15.71 7.18 -24.37
C LYS A 28 -14.23 7.54 -24.52
N ILE A 29 -13.37 6.92 -23.70
CA ILE A 29 -11.91 7.09 -23.72
C ILE A 29 -11.24 5.72 -23.88
N HIS A 30 -10.24 5.63 -24.75
CA HIS A 30 -9.38 4.46 -24.90
C HIS A 30 -8.21 4.52 -23.90
N PHE A 31 -7.96 3.41 -23.20
CA PHE A 31 -6.78 3.23 -22.35
C PHE A 31 -5.91 2.11 -22.88
N ASP A 32 -4.67 2.44 -23.24
CA ASP A 32 -3.64 1.48 -23.58
C ASP A 32 -3.17 0.68 -22.36
N LYS A 33 -2.64 -0.52 -22.61
CA LYS A 33 -1.93 -1.31 -21.60
C LYS A 33 -0.66 -0.58 -21.15
N GLY A 34 -0.47 -0.45 -19.84
CA GLY A 34 0.73 0.15 -19.27
C GLY A 34 0.48 0.82 -17.93
N LEU A 35 1.46 1.61 -17.50
CA LEU A 35 1.42 2.39 -16.28
C LEU A 35 0.87 3.81 -16.55
N TYR A 36 0.12 4.32 -15.59
CA TYR A 36 -0.42 5.67 -15.57
C TYR A 36 -0.11 6.34 -14.23
N ALA A 37 0.16 7.63 -14.25
CA ALA A 37 0.26 8.48 -13.06
C ALA A 37 -0.96 9.41 -12.99
N TYR A 38 -1.73 9.30 -11.91
CA TYR A 38 -2.84 10.23 -11.63
C TYR A 38 -2.45 11.18 -10.48
N VAL A 39 -2.50 12.48 -10.73
CA VAL A 39 -2.17 13.52 -9.76
C VAL A 39 -3.44 14.10 -9.13
N GLY A 40 -3.47 14.16 -7.80
CA GLY A 40 -4.53 14.85 -7.08
C GLY A 40 -4.07 15.42 -5.75
N SER A 41 -4.93 16.20 -5.09
CA SER A 41 -4.64 16.83 -3.79
C SER A 41 -5.69 16.50 -2.74
N GLY A 42 -5.31 16.53 -1.47
CA GLY A 42 -6.20 16.35 -0.33
C GLY A 42 -5.94 17.40 0.73
N MET A 43 -6.43 18.63 0.52
CA MET A 43 -6.15 19.76 1.41
C MET A 43 -7.01 19.82 2.68
N ARG A 44 -8.04 18.99 2.78
CA ARG A 44 -8.94 18.89 3.94
C ARG A 44 -9.08 17.43 4.40
N GLY A 45 -7.95 16.73 4.49
CA GLY A 45 -7.90 15.30 4.78
C GLY A 45 -7.44 14.47 3.59
N LEU A 46 -6.11 14.39 3.43
CA LEU A 46 -5.45 13.57 2.41
C LEU A 46 -5.78 12.08 2.56
N GLU A 47 -5.72 11.57 3.79
CA GLU A 47 -6.01 10.17 4.10
C GLU A 47 -7.42 9.78 3.66
N GLY A 48 -8.42 10.63 3.93
CA GLY A 48 -9.81 10.38 3.52
C GLY A 48 -9.96 10.25 2.01
N ARG A 49 -9.23 11.07 1.24
CA ARG A 49 -9.25 11.02 -0.22
C ARG A 49 -8.56 9.75 -0.74
N ILE A 50 -7.43 9.37 -0.16
CA ILE A 50 -6.69 8.14 -0.54
C ILE A 50 -7.51 6.89 -0.16
N LYS A 51 -8.10 6.83 1.03
CA LYS A 51 -9.03 5.76 1.45
C LYS A 51 -10.15 5.57 0.43
N ARG A 52 -10.74 6.66 -0.06
CA ARG A 52 -11.77 6.59 -1.10
C ARG A 52 -11.24 5.98 -2.40
N HIS A 53 -10.01 6.30 -2.82
CA HIS A 53 -9.40 5.72 -4.02
C HIS A 53 -9.19 4.21 -3.89
N LEU A 54 -8.68 3.79 -2.73
CA LEU A 54 -8.40 2.39 -2.42
C LEU A 54 -9.67 1.56 -2.19
N ARG A 55 -10.82 2.20 -1.95
CA ARG A 55 -12.11 1.51 -1.79
C ARG A 55 -12.63 1.01 -3.14
N ARG A 56 -12.85 -0.32 -3.25
CA ARG A 56 -13.38 -0.95 -4.47
C ARG A 56 -14.84 -0.66 -4.75
N LYS A 57 -15.74 -0.90 -3.78
CA LYS A 57 -17.17 -0.64 -3.95
C LYS A 57 -17.46 0.83 -3.61
N LYS A 58 -17.72 1.64 -4.63
CA LYS A 58 -18.11 3.05 -4.50
C LYS A 58 -18.93 3.48 -5.71
N LYS A 59 -19.81 4.46 -5.51
CA LYS A 59 -20.40 5.20 -6.62
C LYS A 59 -19.29 6.04 -7.26
N ASN A 60 -19.19 5.97 -8.59
CA ASN A 60 -18.26 6.78 -9.35
C ASN A 60 -18.62 8.25 -9.17
N HIS A 61 -17.63 9.06 -8.81
CA HIS A 61 -17.78 10.49 -8.59
C HIS A 61 -16.73 11.30 -9.35
N TRP A 62 -15.50 10.79 -9.41
CA TRP A 62 -14.41 11.40 -10.16
C TRP A 62 -14.07 10.57 -11.40
N HIS A 63 -13.50 11.20 -12.43
CA HIS A 63 -13.05 10.51 -13.65
C HIS A 63 -12.15 9.30 -13.32
N ILE A 64 -11.27 9.45 -12.31
CA ILE A 64 -10.38 8.37 -11.86
C ILE A 64 -11.12 7.14 -11.29
N ASP A 65 -12.33 7.31 -10.73
CA ASP A 65 -13.11 6.19 -10.20
C ASP A 65 -13.46 5.18 -11.32
N TYR A 66 -13.69 5.65 -12.55
CA TYR A 66 -14.00 4.80 -13.70
C TYR A 66 -12.79 3.96 -14.13
N LEU A 67 -11.59 4.56 -14.15
CA LEU A 67 -10.36 3.85 -14.48
C LEU A 67 -9.98 2.83 -13.40
N LEU A 68 -10.09 3.22 -12.13
CA LEU A 68 -9.78 2.36 -10.98
C LEU A 68 -10.70 1.13 -10.88
N ALA A 69 -11.88 1.15 -11.50
CA ALA A 69 -12.75 -0.03 -11.58
C ALA A 69 -12.16 -1.16 -12.44
N TYR A 70 -11.20 -0.86 -13.33
CA TYR A 70 -10.62 -1.81 -14.28
C TYR A 70 -9.08 -1.87 -14.25
N SER A 71 -8.46 -1.29 -13.23
CA SER A 71 -7.01 -1.19 -13.10
C SER A 71 -6.54 -1.48 -11.69
N GLU A 72 -5.23 -1.61 -11.52
CA GLU A 72 -4.61 -1.84 -10.22
C GLU A 72 -3.81 -0.62 -9.78
N ILE A 73 -4.02 -0.16 -8.55
CA ILE A 73 -3.08 0.75 -7.90
C ILE A 73 -1.87 -0.08 -7.47
N ILE A 74 -0.71 0.22 -8.04
CA ILE A 74 0.53 -0.52 -7.78
C ILE A 74 1.46 0.21 -6.82
N ASP A 75 1.33 1.54 -6.72
CA ASP A 75 2.13 2.38 -5.83
C ASP A 75 1.39 3.69 -5.52
N LEU A 76 1.78 4.34 -4.44
CA LEU A 76 1.24 5.61 -3.95
C LEU A 76 2.39 6.50 -3.49
N ILE A 77 2.50 7.68 -4.12
CA ILE A 77 3.45 8.71 -3.72
C ILE A 77 2.66 9.81 -3.03
N ILE A 78 3.10 10.19 -1.82
CA ILE A 78 2.54 11.31 -1.06
C ILE A 78 3.59 12.40 -0.98
N LEU A 79 3.19 13.60 -1.38
CA LEU A 79 3.97 14.83 -1.28
C LEU A 79 3.24 15.70 -0.25
N GLU A 80 3.67 15.57 1.02
CA GLU A 80 3.04 16.29 2.13
C GLU A 80 3.29 17.80 2.00
N THR A 81 2.22 18.58 2.02
CA THR A 81 2.32 20.04 1.92
C THR A 81 1.03 20.69 2.41
N ARG A 82 1.15 21.89 2.99
CA ARG A 82 0.01 22.75 3.37
C ARG A 82 -0.51 23.60 2.21
N GLN A 83 0.17 23.59 1.06
CA GLN A 83 -0.22 24.34 -0.12
C GLN A 83 -0.71 23.38 -1.22
N ARG A 84 -1.66 23.84 -2.04
CA ARG A 84 -2.15 23.02 -3.16
C ARG A 84 -1.14 23.04 -4.31
N CYS A 85 -0.35 21.98 -4.46
CA CYS A 85 0.71 21.87 -5.47
C CYS A 85 0.36 20.98 -6.68
N GLU A 86 -0.83 20.38 -6.72
CA GLU A 86 -1.18 19.38 -7.75
C GLU A 86 -1.04 19.89 -9.19
N CYS A 87 -1.35 21.16 -9.46
CA CYS A 87 -1.28 21.74 -10.81
C CYS A 87 0.18 21.90 -11.26
N GLU A 88 1.07 22.28 -10.35
CA GLU A 88 2.51 22.38 -10.63
C GLU A 88 3.07 20.98 -10.92
N VAL A 89 2.75 19.99 -10.09
CA VAL A 89 3.14 18.59 -10.31
C VAL A 89 2.62 18.08 -11.66
N ALA A 90 1.34 18.32 -11.98
CA ALA A 90 0.74 17.94 -13.25
C ALA A 90 1.45 18.61 -14.45
N SER A 91 1.80 19.89 -14.34
CA SER A 91 2.54 20.60 -15.38
C SER A 91 3.90 19.95 -15.66
N ARG A 92 4.64 19.56 -14.61
CA ARG A 92 5.96 18.91 -14.75
C ARG A 92 5.84 17.53 -15.40
N LEU A 93 4.79 16.77 -15.09
CA LEU A 93 4.53 15.49 -15.75
C LEU A 93 4.09 15.65 -17.21
N SER A 94 3.28 16.66 -17.53
CA SER A 94 2.84 16.92 -18.92
C SER A 94 3.98 17.24 -19.87
N ALA A 95 5.10 17.77 -19.36
CA ALA A 95 6.30 18.04 -20.16
C ALA A 95 7.10 16.78 -20.50
N GLN A 96 6.80 15.65 -19.86
CA GLN A 96 7.59 14.42 -19.94
C GLN A 96 6.80 13.22 -20.45
N PHE A 97 5.48 13.23 -20.28
CA PHE A 97 4.59 12.10 -20.58
C PHE A 97 3.36 12.55 -21.37
N SER A 98 2.82 11.65 -22.19
CA SER A 98 1.54 11.87 -22.85
C SER A 98 0.40 11.87 -21.82
N SER A 99 -0.67 12.61 -22.10
CA SER A 99 -1.74 12.85 -21.13
C SER A 99 -3.12 12.60 -21.74
N ILE A 100 -4.08 12.18 -20.90
CA ILE A 100 -5.47 11.99 -21.33
C ILE A 100 -6.22 13.31 -21.16
N LYS A 101 -6.55 13.99 -22.27
CA LYS A 101 -7.12 15.33 -22.27
C LYS A 101 -8.34 15.48 -21.34
N ASN A 102 -8.38 16.56 -20.57
CA ASN A 102 -9.41 16.94 -19.60
C ASN A 102 -9.62 15.97 -18.42
N PHE A 103 -8.78 14.93 -18.29
CA PHE A 103 -8.95 13.93 -17.25
C PHE A 103 -8.55 14.49 -15.89
N GLY A 104 -9.48 14.46 -14.93
CA GLY A 104 -9.25 14.94 -13.56
C GLY A 104 -8.95 16.44 -13.38
N SER A 105 -9.13 17.28 -14.41
CA SER A 105 -8.79 18.71 -14.38
C SER A 105 -9.99 19.66 -14.49
N SER A 106 -11.20 19.20 -14.16
CA SER A 106 -12.44 19.96 -14.36
C SER A 106 -12.56 21.25 -13.52
N ASP A 107 -11.76 21.37 -12.45
CA ASP A 107 -11.73 22.52 -11.54
C ASP A 107 -10.45 23.36 -11.68
N CYS A 108 -9.64 23.13 -12.72
CA CYS A 108 -8.41 23.88 -12.99
C CYS A 108 -8.19 24.11 -14.49
N ARG A 109 -7.05 24.72 -14.86
CA ARG A 109 -6.68 25.00 -16.26
C ARG A 109 -5.72 23.98 -16.85
N CYS A 110 -5.39 22.91 -16.12
CA CYS A 110 -4.48 21.87 -16.59
C CYS A 110 -5.11 21.11 -17.76
N SER A 111 -4.28 20.73 -18.74
CA SER A 111 -4.72 19.89 -19.87
C SER A 111 -5.18 18.51 -19.41
N SER A 112 -4.57 17.98 -18.35
CA SER A 112 -4.91 16.70 -17.74
C SER A 112 -4.19 16.56 -16.39
N HIS A 113 -4.72 15.68 -15.54
CA HIS A 113 -4.08 15.16 -14.34
C HIS A 113 -3.78 13.64 -14.45
N LEU A 114 -3.98 13.04 -15.62
CA LEU A 114 -3.68 11.62 -15.89
C LEU A 114 -2.68 11.50 -17.03
N PHE A 115 -1.54 10.87 -16.73
CA PHE A 115 -0.39 10.75 -17.62
C PHE A 115 -0.08 9.28 -17.91
N PHE A 116 0.19 8.94 -19.17
CA PHE A 116 0.60 7.60 -19.57
C PHE A 116 2.12 7.47 -19.51
N LEU A 117 2.60 6.51 -18.71
CA LEU A 117 4.02 6.25 -18.46
C LEU A 117 4.56 5.08 -19.30
N GLY A 118 3.69 4.28 -19.93
CA GLY A 118 4.09 3.03 -20.57
C GLY A 118 4.72 2.05 -19.56
N LYS A 119 6.05 1.92 -19.58
CA LYS A 119 6.84 1.12 -18.62
C LYS A 119 7.83 1.98 -17.80
N GLU A 120 7.83 3.30 -17.95
CA GLU A 120 8.89 4.20 -17.45
C GLU A 120 8.71 4.63 -15.97
N LYS A 121 8.42 3.72 -15.04
CA LYS A 121 8.26 4.08 -13.60
C LYS A 121 9.51 4.77 -13.04
N ALA A 122 10.70 4.26 -13.37
CA ALA A 122 11.96 4.84 -12.88
C ALA A 122 12.16 6.31 -13.31
N ARG A 123 11.60 6.72 -14.45
CA ARG A 123 11.64 8.12 -14.90
C ARG A 123 10.72 9.00 -14.06
N LEU A 124 9.54 8.50 -13.71
CA LEU A 124 8.65 9.19 -12.77
C LEU A 124 9.32 9.37 -11.41
N ASP A 125 9.94 8.32 -10.87
CA ASP A 125 10.62 8.38 -9.57
C ASP A 125 11.70 9.48 -9.58
N LYS A 126 12.51 9.57 -10.65
CA LYS A 126 13.51 10.67 -10.82
C LYS A 126 12.88 12.06 -10.90
N ILE A 127 11.72 12.20 -11.55
CA ILE A 127 10.99 13.47 -11.61
C ILE A 127 10.52 13.84 -10.21
N VAL A 128 9.87 12.92 -9.50
CA VAL A 128 9.37 13.13 -8.14
C VAL A 128 10.48 13.54 -7.18
N THR A 129 11.64 12.90 -7.23
CA THR A 129 12.79 13.29 -6.40
C THR A 129 13.20 14.73 -6.65
N ARG A 130 13.21 15.20 -7.90
CA ARG A 130 13.52 16.60 -8.23
C ARG A 130 12.43 17.58 -7.80
N LEU A 131 11.16 17.20 -7.90
CA LEU A 131 10.04 18.05 -7.48
C LEU A 131 10.18 18.52 -6.03
N TRP A 132 10.75 17.69 -5.15
CA TRP A 132 10.97 18.03 -3.74
C TRP A 132 11.90 19.24 -3.54
N PHE A 133 12.83 19.46 -4.47
CA PHE A 133 13.78 20.57 -4.42
C PHE A 133 13.36 21.74 -5.31
N GLU A 134 12.71 21.46 -6.44
CA GLU A 134 12.39 22.47 -7.45
C GLU A 134 11.03 23.15 -7.26
N VAL A 135 10.08 22.50 -6.58
CA VAL A 135 8.74 23.05 -6.36
C VAL A 135 8.69 23.75 -4.99
N PRO A 136 8.57 25.08 -4.94
CA PRO A 136 8.66 25.83 -3.67
C PRO A 136 7.65 25.39 -2.61
N CYS A 137 6.50 24.89 -3.05
CA CYS A 137 5.42 24.46 -2.17
C CYS A 137 5.53 22.99 -1.73
N LEU A 138 6.45 22.19 -2.30
CA LEU A 138 6.74 20.80 -1.92
C LEU A 138 8.03 20.63 -1.11
N GLY A 139 8.80 21.73 -0.95
CA GLY A 139 10.01 21.73 -0.14
C GLY A 139 9.73 21.39 1.33
N PRO A 140 10.77 20.99 2.10
CA PRO A 140 10.61 20.67 3.50
C PRO A 140 9.91 21.85 4.19
N SER A 141 8.70 21.58 4.68
CA SER A 141 8.02 22.51 5.55
C SER A 141 8.97 22.75 6.72
N GLN A 142 9.43 23.99 6.91
CA GLN A 142 10.15 24.37 8.13
C GLN A 142 9.32 23.88 9.33
N GLY A 143 9.76 22.81 9.99
CA GLY A 143 9.02 22.12 11.06
C GLY A 143 8.68 20.63 10.86
N LEU A 144 9.17 19.95 9.83
CA LEU A 144 9.21 18.48 9.78
C LEU A 144 10.60 18.03 10.23
N ASP A 145 10.78 17.79 11.53
CA ASP A 145 12.04 17.25 12.05
C ASP A 145 12.40 15.94 11.32
N ASP A 146 13.62 15.92 10.75
CA ASP A 146 14.29 14.77 10.13
C ASP A 146 14.71 13.70 11.15
N ALA A 147 14.30 13.83 12.42
CA ALA A 147 14.53 12.81 13.44
C ALA A 147 13.43 11.74 13.37
N THR A 148 13.85 10.50 13.10
CA THR A 148 13.04 9.28 13.10
C THR A 148 12.37 9.02 14.46
N ASP A 149 11.27 9.71 14.79
CA ASP A 149 10.43 9.42 15.98
C ASP A 149 9.59 8.15 15.77
N ILE A 150 10.20 7.08 15.26
CA ILE A 150 9.59 5.76 15.19
C ILE A 150 9.51 5.24 16.63
N ARG A 151 8.31 4.88 17.08
CA ARG A 151 8.06 4.31 18.42
C ARG A 151 7.40 2.95 18.37
N GLY A 152 6.89 2.57 17.20
CA GLY A 152 6.30 1.27 17.00
C GLY A 152 6.50 0.75 15.58
N ILE A 153 6.42 -0.56 15.44
CA ILE A 153 6.69 -1.26 14.19
C ILE A 153 5.54 -2.23 13.96
N LEU A 154 4.97 -2.15 12.76
CA LEU A 154 3.80 -2.91 12.35
C LEU A 154 4.19 -3.82 11.19
N PHE A 155 4.23 -5.13 11.45
CA PHE A 155 4.75 -6.13 10.53
C PHE A 155 3.64 -6.82 9.74
N ASP A 156 3.87 -7.07 8.45
CA ASP A 156 3.17 -8.16 7.79
C ASP A 156 3.59 -9.52 8.39
N LEU A 157 2.78 -10.54 8.18
CA LEU A 157 3.05 -11.90 8.62
C LEU A 157 3.74 -12.70 7.51
N ASP A 158 2.98 -13.13 6.51
CA ASP A 158 3.46 -14.02 5.44
C ASP A 158 4.47 -13.32 4.55
N GLY A 159 5.65 -13.93 4.37
CA GLY A 159 6.74 -13.32 3.62
C GLY A 159 7.52 -12.26 4.41
N THR A 160 7.06 -11.83 5.57
CA THR A 160 7.76 -10.83 6.40
C THR A 160 8.27 -11.43 7.70
N LEU A 161 7.38 -11.72 8.65
CA LEU A 161 7.77 -12.43 9.88
C LEU A 161 7.96 -13.93 9.65
N THR A 162 7.27 -14.51 8.67
CA THR A 162 7.48 -15.90 8.23
C THR A 162 8.12 -15.94 6.85
N VAL A 163 8.84 -17.03 6.55
CA VAL A 163 9.47 -17.22 5.23
C VAL A 163 8.42 -17.17 4.12
N PRO A 164 8.67 -16.51 2.97
CA PRO A 164 7.75 -16.50 1.85
C PRO A 164 7.52 -17.90 1.26
N GLY A 165 6.34 -18.10 0.67
CA GLY A 165 6.01 -19.31 -0.09
C GLY A 165 5.27 -20.40 0.68
N ALA A 166 5.06 -20.26 1.99
CA ALA A 166 4.21 -21.19 2.74
C ALA A 166 2.75 -21.19 2.24
N LEU A 167 2.25 -20.02 1.81
CA LEU A 167 0.92 -19.86 1.23
C LEU A 167 1.01 -19.83 -0.30
N ASP A 168 0.52 -20.89 -0.96
CA ASP A 168 0.57 -21.05 -2.41
C ASP A 168 -0.57 -20.24 -3.09
N PHE A 169 -0.30 -18.95 -3.35
CA PHE A 169 -1.26 -18.07 -4.01
C PHE A 169 -1.71 -18.57 -5.41
N PRO A 170 -0.82 -19.07 -6.29
CA PRO A 170 -1.24 -19.70 -7.55
C PRO A 170 -2.25 -20.84 -7.37
N ALA A 171 -1.98 -21.79 -6.48
CA ALA A 171 -2.87 -22.93 -6.24
C ALA A 171 -4.23 -22.48 -5.70
N ILE A 172 -4.25 -21.56 -4.73
CA ILE A 172 -5.49 -20.98 -4.19
C ILE A 172 -6.31 -20.33 -5.30
N LYS A 173 -5.66 -19.50 -6.14
CA LYS A 173 -6.34 -18.82 -7.24
C LYS A 173 -6.91 -19.79 -8.26
N GLN A 174 -6.15 -20.82 -8.61
CA GLN A 174 -6.61 -21.86 -9.53
C GLN A 174 -7.85 -22.58 -8.99
N GLU A 175 -7.84 -23.00 -7.72
CA GLU A 175 -8.97 -23.70 -7.10
C GLU A 175 -10.23 -22.81 -7.00
N MET A 176 -10.06 -21.51 -6.76
CA MET A 176 -11.16 -20.54 -6.72
C MET A 176 -11.70 -20.15 -8.11
N GLY A 177 -10.98 -20.46 -9.19
CA GLY A 177 -11.21 -19.84 -10.50
C GLY A 177 -10.89 -18.33 -10.52
N CYS A 178 -10.08 -17.85 -9.57
CA CYS A 178 -9.67 -16.46 -9.49
C CYS A 178 -8.61 -16.16 -10.56
N PRO A 179 -8.81 -15.13 -11.42
CA PRO A 179 -7.79 -14.76 -12.39
C PRO A 179 -6.45 -14.39 -11.72
N PRO A 180 -5.28 -14.78 -12.28
CA PRO A 180 -3.98 -14.62 -11.64
C PRO A 180 -3.65 -13.19 -11.19
N HIS A 181 -4.15 -12.17 -11.89
CA HIS A 181 -3.90 -10.77 -11.58
C HIS A 181 -4.82 -10.22 -10.48
N ILE A 182 -6.00 -10.80 -10.27
CA ILE A 182 -6.93 -10.33 -9.24
C ILE A 182 -6.47 -10.83 -7.87
N PRO A 183 -6.34 -9.96 -6.85
CA PRO A 183 -6.01 -10.44 -5.52
C PRO A 183 -7.23 -11.10 -4.84
N ILE A 184 -6.97 -12.09 -3.98
CA ILE A 184 -7.96 -13.09 -3.57
C ILE A 184 -9.16 -12.47 -2.84
N LEU A 185 -8.94 -11.67 -1.78
CA LEU A 185 -10.06 -11.13 -0.99
C LEU A 185 -10.95 -10.22 -1.85
N GLU A 186 -10.34 -9.55 -2.82
CA GLU A 186 -11.04 -8.69 -3.74
C GLU A 186 -11.87 -9.49 -4.76
N TYR A 187 -11.35 -10.62 -5.23
CA TYR A 187 -12.11 -11.56 -6.07
C TYR A 187 -13.34 -12.06 -5.30
N ILE A 188 -13.14 -12.56 -4.08
CA ILE A 188 -14.23 -13.05 -3.21
C ILE A 188 -15.29 -11.96 -3.02
N SER A 189 -14.88 -10.75 -2.64
CA SER A 189 -15.79 -9.62 -2.40
C SER A 189 -16.60 -9.19 -3.65
N SER A 190 -16.14 -9.55 -4.84
CA SER A 190 -16.81 -9.24 -6.11
C SER A 190 -17.85 -10.29 -6.51
N ARG A 191 -17.85 -11.47 -5.88
CA ARG A 191 -18.78 -12.56 -6.17
C ARG A 191 -20.12 -12.38 -5.44
N PRO A 192 -21.21 -13.01 -5.93
CA PRO A 192 -22.47 -13.12 -5.20
C PRO A 192 -22.25 -13.66 -3.78
N VAL A 193 -23.02 -13.18 -2.80
CA VAL A 193 -22.89 -13.60 -1.39
C VAL A 193 -22.98 -15.12 -1.23
N SER A 194 -23.82 -15.78 -2.04
CA SER A 194 -23.99 -17.23 -2.08
C SER A 194 -22.73 -18.02 -2.44
N GLU A 195 -21.75 -17.41 -3.09
CA GLU A 195 -20.47 -18.05 -3.45
C GLU A 195 -19.34 -17.72 -2.47
N GLN A 196 -19.47 -16.66 -1.67
CA GLN A 196 -18.38 -16.14 -0.85
C GLN A 196 -17.97 -17.14 0.23
N ASP A 197 -18.92 -17.81 0.87
CA ASP A 197 -18.65 -18.78 1.94
C ASP A 197 -17.76 -19.93 1.43
N ARG A 198 -18.11 -20.51 0.27
CA ARG A 198 -17.29 -21.55 -0.38
C ARG A 198 -15.87 -21.05 -0.65
N LEU A 199 -15.72 -19.84 -1.18
CA LEU A 199 -14.40 -19.29 -1.52
C LEU A 199 -13.57 -18.98 -0.27
N TYR A 200 -14.20 -18.47 0.79
CA TYR A 200 -13.53 -18.30 2.08
C TYR A 200 -13.09 -19.64 2.68
N SER A 201 -13.91 -20.70 2.58
CA SER A 201 -13.51 -22.04 3.03
C SER A 201 -12.29 -22.58 2.28
N ILE A 202 -12.18 -22.31 0.97
CA ILE A 202 -10.96 -22.64 0.21
C ILE A 202 -9.76 -21.89 0.78
N LEU A 203 -9.87 -20.57 0.92
CA LEU A 203 -8.78 -19.75 1.45
C LEU A 203 -8.33 -20.21 2.84
N GLU A 204 -9.28 -20.47 3.74
CA GLU A 204 -9.00 -20.84 5.13
C GLU A 204 -8.28 -22.17 5.27
N ARG A 205 -8.63 -23.16 4.45
CA ARG A 205 -7.92 -24.44 4.41
C ARG A 205 -6.45 -24.25 3.99
N HIS A 206 -6.22 -23.49 2.92
CA HIS A 206 -4.86 -23.19 2.45
C HIS A 206 -4.07 -22.36 3.48
N GLU A 207 -4.71 -21.39 4.14
CA GLU A 207 -4.09 -20.62 5.24
C GLU A 207 -3.69 -21.52 6.42
N ALA A 208 -4.54 -22.48 6.79
CA ALA A 208 -4.23 -23.42 7.88
C ALA A 208 -3.06 -24.36 7.54
N GLU A 209 -3.04 -24.89 6.31
CA GLU A 209 -1.93 -25.72 5.81
C GLU A 209 -0.62 -24.93 5.73
N ALA A 210 -0.68 -23.67 5.28
CA ALA A 210 0.46 -22.77 5.24
C ALA A 210 0.99 -22.46 6.64
N ALA A 211 0.12 -22.16 7.59
CA ALA A 211 0.51 -21.87 8.97
C ALA A 211 1.19 -23.08 9.65
N GLU A 212 0.75 -24.32 9.35
CA GLU A 212 1.40 -25.54 9.87
C GLU A 212 2.83 -25.71 9.34
N LYS A 213 3.06 -25.37 8.07
CA LYS A 213 4.37 -25.48 7.40
C LYS A 213 5.26 -24.24 7.60
N SER A 214 4.71 -23.15 8.13
CA SER A 214 5.41 -21.88 8.28
C SER A 214 6.59 -21.98 9.24
N THR A 215 7.62 -21.18 8.96
CA THR A 215 8.79 -21.00 9.82
C THR A 215 9.11 -19.50 9.93
N PRO A 216 9.70 -19.05 11.05
CA PRO A 216 10.16 -17.67 11.18
C PRO A 216 11.11 -17.29 10.06
N ASN A 217 10.97 -16.06 9.54
CA ASN A 217 11.87 -15.52 8.53
C ASN A 217 13.28 -15.31 9.10
N GLU A 218 14.27 -15.21 8.22
CA GLU A 218 15.67 -15.07 8.61
C GLU A 218 15.86 -13.85 9.52
N GLY A 219 16.34 -14.11 10.75
CA GLY A 219 16.59 -13.06 11.74
C GLY A 219 15.35 -12.49 12.42
N ALA A 220 14.14 -12.95 12.11
CA ALA A 220 12.90 -12.39 12.65
C ALA A 220 12.84 -12.44 14.19
N GLU A 221 13.16 -13.60 14.80
CA GLU A 221 13.13 -13.74 16.27
C GLU A 221 14.14 -12.82 16.96
N GLN A 222 15.36 -12.76 16.43
CA GLN A 222 16.44 -11.92 16.96
C GLN A 222 16.10 -10.44 16.84
N PHE A 223 15.52 -10.07 15.70
CA PHE A 223 15.08 -8.71 15.44
C PHE A 223 13.94 -8.28 16.36
N LEU A 224 12.89 -9.09 16.50
CA LEU A 224 11.77 -8.82 17.40
C LEU A 224 12.23 -8.71 18.86
N GLY A 225 13.15 -9.59 19.30
CA GLY A 225 13.77 -9.51 20.62
C GLY A 225 14.50 -8.17 20.84
N ALA A 226 15.37 -7.77 19.90
CA ALA A 226 16.12 -6.52 19.98
C ALA A 226 15.20 -5.29 20.02
N LEU A 227 14.11 -5.30 19.25
CA LEU A 227 13.13 -4.20 19.24
C LEU A 227 12.40 -4.08 20.59
N ARG A 228 11.98 -5.21 21.17
CA ARG A 228 11.35 -5.23 22.49
C ARG A 228 12.31 -4.72 23.58
N ASP A 229 13.57 -5.14 23.54
CA ASP A 229 14.59 -4.70 24.51
C ASP A 229 14.88 -3.19 24.41
N ARG A 230 14.67 -2.60 23.22
CA ARG A 230 14.74 -1.15 22.98
C ARG A 230 13.43 -0.40 23.27
N GLY A 231 12.38 -1.08 23.73
CA GLY A 231 11.10 -0.48 24.10
C GLY A 231 10.19 -0.11 22.93
N TYR A 232 10.44 -0.63 21.73
CA TYR A 232 9.53 -0.43 20.59
C TYR A 232 8.23 -1.19 20.80
N LYS A 233 7.11 -0.56 20.44
CA LYS A 233 5.80 -1.22 20.41
C LYS A 233 5.72 -2.10 19.16
N LEU A 234 5.39 -3.37 19.32
CA LEU A 234 5.28 -4.31 18.20
C LEU A 234 3.82 -4.52 17.83
N GLY A 235 3.54 -4.69 16.53
CA GLY A 235 2.23 -5.09 16.04
C GLY A 235 2.31 -5.93 14.77
N ILE A 236 1.22 -6.62 14.45
CA ILE A 236 1.03 -7.38 13.21
C ILE A 236 -0.14 -6.80 12.41
N ILE A 237 0.00 -6.73 11.09
CA ILE A 237 -1.08 -6.45 10.13
C ILE A 237 -1.08 -7.47 9.01
N THR A 238 -2.09 -8.35 8.99
CA THR A 238 -2.18 -9.45 8.02
C THR A 238 -3.55 -9.50 7.33
N ARG A 239 -3.60 -10.18 6.19
CA ARG A 239 -4.83 -10.54 5.46
C ARG A 239 -5.40 -11.90 5.89
N ASN A 240 -4.74 -12.58 6.85
CA ASN A 240 -5.18 -13.84 7.45
C ASN A 240 -6.17 -13.61 8.61
N ARG A 241 -6.77 -14.69 9.09
CA ARG A 241 -7.58 -14.71 10.32
C ARG A 241 -6.72 -14.96 11.56
N MET A 242 -7.28 -14.66 12.73
CA MET A 242 -6.58 -14.84 14.01
C MET A 242 -6.06 -16.27 14.25
N PRO A 243 -6.81 -17.35 13.94
CA PRO A 243 -6.30 -18.72 14.15
C PRO A 243 -5.01 -19.01 13.36
N SER A 244 -4.90 -18.50 12.13
CA SER A 244 -3.70 -18.66 11.31
C SER A 244 -2.51 -17.87 11.88
N VAL A 245 -2.77 -16.68 12.43
CA VAL A 245 -1.74 -15.88 13.13
C VAL A 245 -1.22 -16.62 14.36
N GLU A 246 -2.12 -17.11 15.22
CA GLU A 246 -1.75 -17.85 16.43
C GLU A 246 -0.96 -19.12 16.10
N LYS A 247 -1.38 -19.84 15.05
CA LYS A 247 -0.66 -21.02 14.57
C LYS A 247 0.73 -20.69 14.06
N ALA A 248 0.88 -19.63 13.25
CA ALA A 248 2.20 -19.18 12.78
C ALA A 248 3.09 -18.74 13.95
N LEU A 249 2.57 -17.96 14.90
CA LEU A 249 3.32 -17.53 16.09
C LEU A 249 3.76 -18.69 16.99
N SER A 250 2.99 -19.79 17.05
CA SER A 250 3.40 -21.00 17.79
C SER A 250 4.68 -21.67 17.24
N LYS A 251 5.12 -21.30 16.03
CA LYS A 251 6.37 -21.77 15.43
C LYS A 251 7.59 -20.96 15.89
N PHE A 252 7.37 -19.83 16.56
CA PHE A 252 8.43 -19.01 17.15
C PHE A 252 8.75 -19.55 18.54
N ARG A 253 10.03 -19.59 18.90
CA ARG A 253 10.51 -20.08 20.21
C ARG A 253 10.53 -18.97 21.25
N GLY A 254 10.84 -17.74 20.84
CA GLY A 254 11.04 -16.59 21.75
C GLY A 254 10.03 -15.45 21.62
N VAL A 255 9.00 -15.63 20.80
CA VAL A 255 7.99 -14.61 20.49
C VAL A 255 6.60 -15.18 20.76
N LYS A 256 5.79 -14.44 21.50
CA LYS A 256 4.42 -14.79 21.84
C LYS A 256 3.45 -13.73 21.34
N LYS A 257 2.17 -14.09 21.31
CA LYS A 257 1.10 -13.16 20.91
C LYS A 257 1.08 -11.91 21.79
N GLU A 258 1.39 -12.07 23.08
CA GLU A 258 1.38 -11.00 24.08
C GLU A 258 2.52 -9.98 23.90
N ASP A 259 3.55 -10.31 23.13
CA ASP A 259 4.61 -9.36 22.76
C ASP A 259 4.09 -8.26 21.81
N PHE A 260 2.93 -8.47 21.17
CA PHE A 260 2.34 -7.54 20.22
C PHE A 260 1.23 -6.71 20.85
N CYS A 261 1.41 -5.39 20.89
CA CYS A 261 0.39 -4.43 21.35
C CYS A 261 -0.85 -4.39 20.44
N ALA A 262 -0.70 -4.79 19.17
CA ALA A 262 -1.80 -4.83 18.21
C ALA A 262 -1.63 -5.99 17.22
N ILE A 263 -2.71 -6.73 16.96
CA ILE A 263 -2.77 -7.73 15.89
C ILE A 263 -4.01 -7.44 15.04
N ILE A 264 -3.78 -6.92 13.84
CA ILE A 264 -4.81 -6.57 12.88
C ILE A 264 -4.95 -7.71 11.87
N THR A 265 -6.09 -8.38 11.91
CA THR A 265 -6.46 -9.49 11.01
C THR A 265 -7.51 -9.05 10.00
N ARG A 266 -7.82 -9.94 9.04
CA ARG A 266 -8.88 -9.77 8.02
C ARG A 266 -10.22 -9.31 8.58
N GLU A 267 -10.56 -9.73 9.79
CA GLU A 267 -11.86 -9.46 10.43
C GLU A 267 -11.91 -8.11 11.12
N SER A 268 -10.74 -7.57 11.48
CA SER A 268 -10.62 -6.37 12.32
C SER A 268 -10.51 -5.06 11.52
N ALA A 269 -10.16 -5.13 10.24
CA ALA A 269 -9.92 -3.96 9.41
C ALA A 269 -10.19 -4.23 7.92
N LEU A 270 -10.38 -3.14 7.16
CA LEU A 270 -10.34 -3.24 5.70
C LEU A 270 -8.95 -3.75 5.26
N PRO A 271 -8.87 -4.68 4.29
CA PRO A 271 -7.62 -5.29 3.92
C PRO A 271 -6.64 -4.29 3.30
N LYS A 272 -5.34 -4.52 3.51
CA LYS A 272 -4.26 -3.87 2.75
C LYS A 272 -4.59 -3.99 1.24
N PRO A 273 -4.44 -2.93 0.43
CA PRO A 273 -3.67 -1.70 0.68
C PRO A 273 -4.41 -0.58 1.42
N HIS A 274 -5.63 -0.80 1.92
CA HIS A 274 -6.38 0.25 2.63
C HIS A 274 -5.68 0.63 3.96
N PRO A 275 -5.58 1.91 4.34
CA PRO A 275 -4.85 2.35 5.54
C PRO A 275 -5.59 2.09 6.88
N ASP A 276 -6.78 1.47 6.84
CA ASP A 276 -7.63 1.29 8.03
C ASP A 276 -6.93 0.45 9.10
N GLY A 277 -6.28 -0.64 8.68
CA GLY A 277 -5.53 -1.51 9.59
C GLY A 277 -4.37 -0.79 10.28
N VAL A 278 -3.59 0.00 9.53
CA VAL A 278 -2.44 0.74 10.07
C VAL A 278 -2.89 1.77 11.11
N GLN A 279 -3.99 2.47 10.83
CA GLN A 279 -4.53 3.47 11.77
C GLN A 279 -5.12 2.83 13.03
N LYS A 280 -5.82 1.68 12.88
CA LYS A 280 -6.31 0.90 14.03
C LYS A 280 -5.16 0.38 14.88
N ALA A 281 -4.10 -0.14 14.27
CA ALA A 281 -2.90 -0.57 14.97
C ALA A 281 -2.26 0.59 15.76
N ALA A 282 -2.04 1.74 15.12
CA ALA A 282 -1.49 2.93 15.78
C ALA A 282 -2.30 3.30 17.04
N LYS A 283 -3.64 3.31 16.92
CA LYS A 283 -4.55 3.60 18.04
C LYS A 283 -4.43 2.58 19.17
N LEU A 284 -4.42 1.27 18.86
CA LEU A 284 -4.25 0.20 19.86
C LEU A 284 -2.89 0.28 20.55
N MET A 285 -1.87 0.66 19.80
CA MET A 285 -0.52 0.88 20.30
C MET A 285 -0.39 2.20 21.06
N GLY A 286 -1.39 3.08 21.07
CA GLY A 286 -1.31 4.39 21.73
C GLY A 286 -0.23 5.30 21.14
N ILE A 287 -0.03 5.26 19.83
CA ILE A 287 0.89 6.12 19.07
C ILE A 287 0.19 6.65 17.80
N THR A 288 0.82 7.57 17.09
CA THR A 288 0.30 8.08 15.81
C THR A 288 0.86 7.30 14.63
N PRO A 289 0.20 7.29 13.45
CA PRO A 289 0.75 6.65 12.27
C PRO A 289 2.15 7.18 11.88
N ARG A 290 2.46 8.46 12.10
CA ARG A 290 3.80 9.01 11.83
C ARG A 290 4.91 8.36 12.67
N GLN A 291 4.56 7.81 13.82
CA GLN A 291 5.46 7.10 14.72
C GLN A 291 5.53 5.59 14.43
N LEU A 292 4.84 5.13 13.39
CA LEU A 292 4.90 3.75 12.93
C LEU A 292 5.88 3.59 11.77
N LEU A 293 6.60 2.47 11.81
CA LEU A 293 7.20 1.85 10.64
C LEU A 293 6.35 0.64 10.23
N VAL A 294 5.76 0.66 9.04
CA VAL A 294 5.10 -0.51 8.45
C VAL A 294 6.13 -1.31 7.66
N VAL A 295 6.32 -2.57 8.02
CA VAL A 295 7.30 -3.47 7.39
C VAL A 295 6.54 -4.58 6.68
N GLY A 296 6.81 -4.76 5.38
CA GLY A 296 6.19 -5.81 4.59
C GLY A 296 7.01 -6.13 3.35
N ASP A 297 6.71 -7.24 2.69
CA ASP A 297 7.36 -7.69 1.46
C ASP A 297 6.53 -7.41 0.20
N TYR A 298 5.29 -6.96 0.37
CA TYR A 298 4.38 -6.71 -0.74
C TYR A 298 4.00 -5.23 -0.89
N ARG A 299 3.65 -4.83 -2.12
CA ARG A 299 3.24 -3.46 -2.43
C ARG A 299 2.08 -2.95 -1.58
N PHE A 300 1.20 -3.85 -1.13
CA PHE A 300 0.04 -3.45 -0.33
C PHE A 300 0.43 -2.95 1.06
N ASP A 301 1.53 -3.43 1.63
CA ASP A 301 2.07 -2.95 2.90
C ASP A 301 2.54 -1.51 2.78
N ILE A 302 3.31 -1.24 1.72
CA ILE A 302 3.87 0.09 1.47
C ILE A 302 2.77 1.09 1.16
N ILE A 303 1.80 0.72 0.30
CA ILE A 303 0.65 1.59 0.02
C ILE A 303 -0.18 1.83 1.28
N ALA A 304 -0.45 0.80 2.09
CA ALA A 304 -1.22 0.96 3.33
C ALA A 304 -0.52 1.86 4.34
N GLY A 305 0.78 1.66 4.55
CA GLY A 305 1.59 2.47 5.46
C GLY A 305 1.64 3.93 5.03
N LYS A 306 1.98 4.20 3.76
CA LYS A 306 2.00 5.55 3.21
C LYS A 306 0.64 6.22 3.28
N ALA A 307 -0.43 5.53 2.86
CA ALA A 307 -1.79 6.06 2.91
C ALA A 307 -2.26 6.40 4.34
N ALA A 308 -1.65 5.77 5.36
CA ALA A 308 -1.91 6.07 6.76
C ALA A 308 -0.99 7.16 7.33
N GLY A 309 0.04 7.60 6.60
CA GLY A 309 1.04 8.55 7.10
C GLY A 309 2.19 7.92 7.86
N ALA A 310 2.37 6.60 7.78
CA ALA A 310 3.48 5.87 8.40
C ALA A 310 4.70 5.83 7.48
N ARG A 311 5.88 5.63 8.09
CA ARG A 311 7.08 5.23 7.36
C ARG A 311 6.93 3.78 6.91
N THR A 312 7.64 3.41 5.86
CA THR A 312 7.50 2.12 5.21
C THR A 312 8.84 1.46 4.89
N ALA A 313 8.95 0.18 5.18
CA ALA A 313 10.08 -0.64 4.79
C ALA A 313 9.62 -1.79 3.90
N LEU A 314 10.21 -1.89 2.71
CA LEU A 314 10.03 -3.02 1.79
C LEU A 314 11.11 -4.07 2.06
N LEU A 315 10.69 -5.27 2.43
CA LEU A 315 11.55 -6.45 2.54
C LEU A 315 11.57 -7.19 1.19
N ARG A 316 12.74 -7.29 0.56
CA ARG A 316 12.86 -7.84 -0.81
C ARG A 316 12.87 -9.37 -0.91
N ASN A 317 13.17 -10.07 0.19
CA ASN A 317 13.30 -11.53 0.24
C ASN A 317 14.00 -12.12 -0.99
N SER A 318 15.29 -11.85 -1.18
CA SER A 318 16.09 -12.39 -2.28
C SER A 318 15.54 -12.15 -3.71
N GLY A 319 14.73 -11.10 -3.93
CA GLY A 319 14.40 -10.60 -5.28
C GLY A 319 13.09 -11.10 -5.89
N LEU A 320 12.05 -11.36 -5.08
CA LEU A 320 10.75 -11.84 -5.55
C LEU A 320 9.91 -10.82 -6.36
N LEU A 321 10.33 -9.55 -6.42
CA LEU A 321 9.65 -8.50 -7.18
C LEU A 321 10.53 -7.99 -8.33
N GLU A 322 9.91 -7.79 -9.50
CA GLU A 322 10.54 -7.05 -10.60
C GLU A 322 10.90 -5.64 -10.10
N PRO A 323 12.16 -5.19 -10.28
CA PRO A 323 12.59 -3.87 -9.81
C PRO A 323 11.71 -2.72 -10.27
N GLU A 324 11.11 -2.80 -11.48
CA GLU A 324 10.24 -1.75 -12.01
C GLU A 324 8.84 -1.69 -11.35
N LEU A 325 8.44 -2.73 -10.62
CA LEU A 325 7.17 -2.81 -9.91
C LEU A 325 7.31 -2.61 -8.40
N GLU A 326 8.53 -2.44 -7.90
CA GLU A 326 8.76 -2.12 -6.50
C GLU A 326 8.05 -0.81 -6.14
N PRO A 327 7.25 -0.81 -5.06
CA PRO A 327 6.70 0.44 -4.55
C PRO A 327 7.85 1.33 -4.08
N LEU A 328 7.63 2.64 -4.14
CA LEU A 328 8.51 3.58 -3.47
C LEU A 328 8.32 3.37 -1.96
N ALA A 329 9.33 2.91 -1.24
CA ALA A 329 9.34 2.75 0.22
C ALA A 329 10.39 3.69 0.82
N ASP A 330 10.24 4.05 2.10
CA ASP A 330 11.24 4.87 2.80
C ASP A 330 12.55 4.08 2.99
N TYR A 331 12.42 2.79 3.31
CA TYR A 331 13.54 1.85 3.43
C TYR A 331 13.33 0.64 2.52
N LYS A 332 14.41 0.12 1.96
CA LYS A 332 14.42 -1.15 1.21
C LYS A 332 15.54 -2.01 1.77
N VAL A 333 15.19 -3.19 2.27
CA VAL A 333 16.12 -4.10 2.95
C VAL A 333 16.02 -5.50 2.37
N ASN A 334 17.10 -6.26 2.45
CA ASN A 334 17.11 -7.65 1.99
C ASN A 334 16.74 -8.65 3.10
N ASN A 335 16.95 -8.27 4.36
CA ASN A 335 16.58 -9.04 5.55
C ASN A 335 16.14 -8.08 6.67
N LEU A 336 15.44 -8.62 7.68
CA LEU A 336 14.90 -7.81 8.78
C LEU A 336 15.99 -7.16 9.65
N LYS A 337 17.19 -7.75 9.77
CA LYS A 337 18.26 -7.23 10.62
C LYS A 337 18.82 -5.89 10.12
N GLU A 338 18.82 -5.68 8.80
CA GLU A 338 19.23 -4.39 8.21
C GLU A 338 18.39 -3.22 8.73
N LEU A 339 17.15 -3.46 9.20
CA LEU A 339 16.32 -2.41 9.78
C LEU A 339 16.87 -1.86 11.11
N LEU A 340 17.71 -2.60 11.83
CA LEU A 340 18.37 -2.11 13.05
C LEU A 340 19.35 -0.96 12.78
N GLY A 341 19.76 -0.74 11.52
CA GLY A 341 20.58 0.41 11.15
C GLY A 341 19.78 1.73 11.05
N TYR A 342 18.45 1.64 11.01
CA TYR A 342 17.53 2.78 10.86
C TYR A 342 16.67 3.02 12.11
N LEU A 343 16.85 2.22 13.17
CA LEU A 343 16.08 2.15 14.42
C LEU A 343 17.02 2.05 15.62
#